data_AF-A0A9D5GT89-F1
#
_entry.id   AF-A0A9D5GT89-F1
#
_cell.length_a   1.000
_cell.length_b   1.000
_cell.length_c   1.000
_cell.angle_alpha   90.00
_cell.angle_beta   90.00
_cell.angle_gamma   90.00
#
_symmetry.space_group_name_H-M   'P 1'
#
loop_
_entity.id
_entity.type
_entity.pdbx_description
1 polymer ?
#
loop_
_entity_poly.entity_id
_entity_poly.type
_entity_poly.pdbx_seq_one_letter_code
_entity_poly.pdbx_strand_id
1 'polypeptide(L)'
;MWGLIKEILTSPFGSFASVFAASIFIIWLAFKAGSIIEKFKLVNKLESAIESIKGDLSSIKARIEVFQNWMEVFQKNSNPFAQQKSPVSLNKKGIEVAKEISADVILNKCWSKISAKIKEELDKRQDHNPYTVQEICFAIGQSYSNFFDKDDMDKVKTVAYHEGVDLSAFDLLIGISIRNRYFDENNINVKNVDKHDPAHK
;
A
#
# COMPACT_ATOMS: atom_id res chain seq x y z
N MET A 1 -33.80 -8.37 -54.21
CA MET A 1 -33.44 -9.55 -53.37
C MET A 1 -33.91 -10.86 -53.99
N TRP A 2 -35.16 -10.96 -54.45
CA TRP A 2 -35.70 -12.17 -55.12
C TRP A 2 -34.99 -12.58 -56.42
N GLY A 3 -34.55 -11.62 -57.26
CA GLY A 3 -33.83 -11.91 -58.51
C GLY A 3 -32.46 -12.56 -58.32
N LEU A 4 -31.69 -12.09 -57.32
CA LEU A 4 -30.38 -12.65 -56.98
C LEU A 4 -30.48 -14.08 -56.45
N ILE A 5 -31.51 -14.37 -55.65
CA ILE A 5 -31.77 -15.73 -55.13
C ILE A 5 -32.10 -16.68 -56.29
N LYS A 6 -32.87 -16.21 -57.28
CA LYS A 6 -33.29 -17.00 -58.44
C LYS A 6 -32.11 -17.32 -59.36
N GLU A 7 -31.22 -16.36 -59.63
CA GLU A 7 -30.01 -16.57 -60.44
C GLU A 7 -29.01 -17.54 -59.79
N ILE A 8 -28.85 -17.46 -58.46
CA ILE A 8 -27.97 -18.37 -57.71
C ILE A 8 -28.47 -19.82 -57.81
N LEU A 9 -29.79 -20.03 -57.67
CA LEU A 9 -30.43 -21.35 -57.74
C LEU A 9 -30.39 -22.00 -59.14
N THR A 10 -30.35 -21.21 -60.22
CA THR A 10 -30.28 -21.73 -61.60
C THR A 10 -28.85 -21.87 -62.14
N SER A 11 -27.83 -21.45 -61.39
CA SER A 11 -26.43 -21.64 -61.76
C SER A 11 -25.95 -23.08 -61.50
N PRO A 12 -24.84 -23.55 -62.08
CA PRO A 12 -24.20 -24.83 -61.71
C PRO A 12 -23.83 -24.92 -60.22
N PHE A 13 -23.75 -23.76 -59.54
CA PHE A 13 -23.54 -23.61 -58.10
C PHE A 13 -24.84 -23.48 -57.29
N GLY A 14 -26.00 -23.63 -57.92
CA GLY A 14 -27.34 -23.51 -57.32
C GLY A 14 -27.91 -24.80 -56.75
N SER A 15 -27.13 -25.89 -56.74
CA SER A 15 -27.54 -27.14 -56.11
C SER A 15 -27.91 -26.89 -54.64
N PHE A 16 -28.91 -27.61 -54.14
CA PHE A 16 -29.31 -27.53 -52.73
C PHE A 16 -28.11 -27.71 -51.77
N ALA A 17 -27.16 -28.59 -52.13
CA ALA A 17 -25.96 -28.87 -51.36
C ALA A 17 -24.99 -27.67 -51.27
N SER A 18 -24.79 -26.91 -52.35
CA SER A 18 -23.89 -25.75 -52.36
C SER A 18 -24.47 -24.57 -51.59
N VAL A 19 -25.79 -24.34 -51.68
CA VAL A 19 -26.48 -23.33 -50.84
C VAL A 19 -26.40 -23.71 -49.36
N PHE A 20 -26.64 -24.98 -49.03
CA PHE A 20 -26.57 -25.48 -47.65
C PHE A 20 -25.14 -25.39 -47.08
N ALA A 21 -24.13 -25.75 -47.87
CA ALA A 21 -22.72 -25.61 -47.49
C ALA A 21 -22.33 -24.14 -47.26
N ALA A 22 -22.80 -23.22 -48.11
CA ALA A 22 -22.59 -21.79 -47.92
C ALA A 22 -23.24 -21.28 -46.62
N SER A 23 -24.45 -21.74 -46.30
CA SER A 23 -25.13 -21.38 -45.04
C SER A 23 -24.37 -21.89 -43.81
N ILE A 24 -23.90 -23.14 -43.81
CA ILE A 24 -23.07 -23.69 -42.73
C ILE A 24 -21.77 -22.90 -42.58
N PHE A 25 -21.14 -22.54 -43.70
CA PHE A 25 -19.90 -21.78 -43.70
C PHE A 25 -20.07 -20.38 -43.12
N ILE A 26 -21.18 -19.69 -43.43
CA ILE A 26 -21.51 -18.38 -42.84
C ILE A 26 -21.74 -18.51 -41.33
N ILE A 27 -22.47 -19.53 -40.89
CA ILE A 27 -22.69 -19.79 -39.45
C ILE A 27 -21.36 -20.08 -38.74
N TRP A 28 -20.48 -20.86 -39.36
CA TRP A 28 -19.14 -21.16 -38.83
C TRP A 28 -18.26 -19.90 -38.73
N LEU A 29 -18.29 -19.04 -39.75
CA LEU A 29 -17.59 -17.75 -39.72
C LEU A 29 -18.13 -16.84 -38.61
N ALA A 30 -19.45 -16.78 -38.43
CA ALA A 30 -20.07 -16.01 -37.37
C ALA A 30 -19.66 -16.52 -35.97
N PHE A 31 -19.66 -17.84 -35.75
CA PHE A 31 -19.19 -18.44 -34.51
C PHE A 31 -17.70 -18.17 -34.24
N LYS A 32 -16.86 -18.28 -35.26
CA LYS A 32 -15.42 -18.05 -35.15
C LYS A 32 -15.11 -16.58 -34.89
N ALA A 33 -15.81 -15.66 -35.55
CA ALA A 33 -15.73 -14.22 -35.30
C ALA A 33 -16.19 -13.87 -33.87
N GLY A 34 -17.30 -14.45 -33.41
CA GLY A 34 -17.79 -14.28 -32.03
C GLY A 34 -16.75 -14.71 -30.98
N SER A 35 -16.15 -15.89 -31.16
CA SER A 35 -15.10 -16.40 -30.25
C SER A 35 -13.84 -15.51 -30.25
N ILE A 36 -13.46 -14.94 -31.39
CA ILE A 36 -12.32 -14.02 -31.48
C ILE A 36 -12.63 -12.70 -30.76
N ILE A 37 -13.84 -12.15 -30.95
CA ILE A 37 -14.27 -10.91 -30.29
C ILE A 37 -14.32 -11.08 -28.76
N GLU A 38 -14.80 -12.23 -28.27
CA GLU A 38 -14.77 -12.54 -26.83
C GLU A 38 -13.35 -12.62 -26.27
N LYS A 39 -12.43 -13.28 -26.98
CA LYS A 39 -11.02 -13.35 -26.59
C LYS A 39 -10.38 -11.95 -26.55
N PHE A 40 -10.65 -11.09 -27.54
CA PHE A 40 -10.18 -9.70 -27.53
C PHE A 40 -10.75 -8.89 -26.37
N LYS A 41 -12.04 -9.04 -26.05
CA LYS A 41 -12.64 -8.39 -24.88
C LYS A 41 -11.99 -8.84 -23.57
N LEU A 42 -11.66 -10.12 -23.44
CA LEU A 42 -10.96 -10.65 -22.27
C LEU A 42 -9.53 -10.11 -22.17
N VAL A 43 -8.79 -10.04 -23.29
CA VAL A 43 -7.44 -9.47 -23.34
C VAL A 43 -7.46 -8.00 -22.95
N ASN A 44 -8.38 -7.19 -23.48
CA ASN A 44 -8.48 -5.77 -23.14
C ASN A 44 -8.80 -5.53 -21.66
N LYS A 45 -9.68 -6.36 -21.07
CA LYS A 45 -9.95 -6.31 -19.62
C LYS A 45 -8.72 -6.66 -18.79
N LEU A 46 -7.95 -7.66 -19.24
CA LEU A 46 -6.71 -8.07 -18.58
C LEU A 46 -5.64 -6.97 -18.67
N GLU A 47 -5.49 -6.34 -19.84
CA GLU A 47 -4.56 -5.24 -20.07
C GLU A 47 -4.89 -4.04 -19.18
N SER A 48 -6.17 -3.65 -19.11
CA SER A 48 -6.61 -2.58 -18.20
C SER A 48 -6.37 -2.90 -16.73
N ALA A 49 -6.59 -4.15 -16.29
CA ALA A 49 -6.27 -4.56 -14.93
C ALA A 49 -4.76 -4.53 -14.65
N ILE A 50 -3.93 -4.94 -15.61
CA ILE A 50 -2.46 -4.87 -15.52
C ILE A 50 -1.99 -3.41 -15.45
N GLU A 51 -2.57 -2.51 -16.25
CA GLU A 51 -2.25 -1.09 -16.20
C GLU A 51 -2.59 -0.48 -14.83
N SER A 52 -3.75 -0.82 -14.26
CA SER A 52 -4.12 -0.40 -12.91
C SER A 52 -3.11 -0.89 -11.86
N ILE A 53 -2.77 -2.18 -11.90
CA ILE A 53 -1.78 -2.77 -10.98
C ILE A 53 -0.41 -2.11 -11.12
N LYS A 54 0.00 -1.81 -12.37
CA LYS A 54 1.27 -1.13 -12.64
C LYS A 54 1.27 0.29 -12.08
N GLY A 55 0.15 1.00 -12.19
CA GLY A 55 -0.06 2.31 -11.57
C GLY A 55 0.08 2.24 -10.04
N ASP A 56 -0.62 1.31 -9.41
CA ASP A 56 -0.58 1.12 -7.95
C ASP A 56 0.84 0.79 -7.49
N LEU A 57 1.53 -0.12 -8.17
CA LEU A 57 2.89 -0.52 -7.85
C LEU A 57 3.90 0.62 -8.02
N SER A 58 3.73 1.46 -9.04
CA SER A 58 4.54 2.68 -9.22
C SER A 58 4.33 3.66 -8.06
N SER A 59 3.08 3.81 -7.59
CA SER A 59 2.76 4.70 -6.48
C SER A 59 3.35 4.20 -5.15
N ILE A 60 3.29 2.90 -4.91
CA ILE A 60 3.90 2.24 -3.75
C ILE A 60 5.41 2.41 -3.79
N LYS A 61 6.05 2.19 -4.95
CA LYS A 61 7.49 2.34 -5.10
C LYS A 61 7.95 3.77 -4.79
N ALA A 62 7.26 4.78 -5.32
CA ALA A 62 7.59 6.18 -5.04
C ALA A 62 7.47 6.51 -3.53
N ARG A 63 6.46 5.97 -2.84
CA ARG A 63 6.31 6.14 -1.38
C ARG A 63 7.43 5.45 -0.61
N ILE A 64 7.77 4.21 -0.99
CA ILE A 64 8.88 3.48 -0.39
C ILE A 64 10.19 4.25 -0.58
N GLU A 65 10.45 4.83 -1.75
CA GLU A 65 11.65 5.64 -2.00
C GLU A 65 11.68 6.90 -1.12
N VAL A 66 10.56 7.62 -0.99
CA VAL A 66 10.46 8.78 -0.08
C VAL A 66 10.67 8.36 1.37
N PHE A 67 10.06 7.26 1.80
CA PHE A 67 10.21 6.70 3.13
C PHE A 67 11.65 6.25 3.39
N GLN A 68 12.29 5.59 2.42
CA GLN A 68 13.69 5.17 2.49
C GLN A 68 14.62 6.39 2.56
N ASN A 69 14.39 7.42 1.76
CA ASN A 69 15.17 8.66 1.82
C ASN A 69 15.03 9.35 3.18
N TRP A 70 13.80 9.40 3.71
CA TRP A 70 13.54 9.92 5.05
C TRP A 70 14.26 9.09 6.12
N MET A 71 14.18 7.76 6.03
CA MET A 71 14.92 6.85 6.89
C MET A 71 16.43 7.03 6.76
N GLU A 72 16.95 7.24 5.54
CA GLU A 72 18.36 7.50 5.31
C GLU A 72 18.82 8.79 6.00
N VAL A 73 18.00 9.84 6.02
CA VAL A 73 18.31 11.09 6.75
C VAL A 73 18.42 10.81 8.25
N PHE A 74 17.48 10.04 8.82
CA PHE A 74 17.52 9.60 10.22
C PHE A 74 18.63 8.57 10.52
N GLN A 75 19.08 7.82 9.52
CA GLN A 75 20.15 6.84 9.65
C GLN A 75 21.55 7.47 9.50
N LYS A 76 21.71 8.43 8.59
CA LYS A 76 22.95 9.20 8.38
C LYS A 76 23.22 10.13 9.55
N ASN A 77 22.17 10.73 10.12
CA ASN A 77 22.22 11.39 11.41
C ASN A 77 21.86 10.39 12.51
N SER A 78 22.71 9.37 12.72
CA SER A 78 22.54 8.23 13.63
C SER A 78 21.52 8.47 14.75
N ASN A 79 20.23 8.20 14.50
CA ASN A 79 19.21 8.45 15.52
C ASN A 79 19.57 7.59 16.76
N PRO A 80 19.84 8.20 17.92
CA PRO A 80 20.41 7.49 19.06
C PRO A 80 19.43 6.51 19.70
N PHE A 81 18.15 6.54 19.32
CA PHE A 81 17.07 5.81 19.97
C PHE A 81 16.52 4.64 19.15
N ALA A 82 16.84 4.53 17.86
CA ALA A 82 16.31 3.50 16.98
C ALA A 82 17.39 2.55 16.42
N GLN A 83 17.02 1.30 16.14
CA GLN A 83 17.84 0.38 15.38
C GLN A 83 17.64 0.58 13.87
N GLN A 84 18.68 0.31 13.09
CA GLN A 84 18.71 0.61 11.65
C GLN A 84 18.05 -0.48 10.78
N LYS A 85 17.85 -1.70 11.28
CA LYS A 85 17.26 -2.81 10.50
C LYS A 85 15.74 -2.85 10.62
N SER A 86 15.06 -3.12 9.50
CA SER A 86 13.62 -3.40 9.48
C SER A 86 13.34 -4.73 10.19
N PRO A 87 12.27 -4.85 11.00
CA PRO A 87 11.35 -3.78 11.39
C PRO A 87 12.03 -2.77 12.32
N VAL A 88 11.85 -1.47 12.01
CA VAL A 88 12.43 -0.37 12.78
C VAL A 88 11.94 -0.47 14.22
N SER A 89 12.83 -0.51 15.20
CA SER A 89 12.43 -0.61 16.60
C SER A 89 13.34 0.24 17.48
N LEU A 90 12.93 0.48 18.72
CA LEU A 90 13.77 1.19 19.67
C LEU A 90 14.98 0.32 20.03
N ASN A 91 16.16 0.93 20.05
CA ASN A 91 17.33 0.31 20.63
C ASN A 91 17.25 0.41 22.18
N LYS A 92 18.24 -0.14 22.90
CA LYS A 92 18.24 -0.11 24.37
C LYS A 92 18.09 1.31 24.95
N LYS A 93 18.82 2.27 24.38
CA LYS A 93 18.76 3.67 24.82
C LYS A 93 17.41 4.31 24.53
N GLY A 94 16.82 4.04 23.37
CA GLY A 94 15.48 4.50 23.04
C GLY A 94 14.40 3.96 23.98
N ILE A 95 14.53 2.72 24.45
CA ILE A 95 13.62 2.14 25.46
C ILE A 95 13.78 2.85 26.80
N GLU A 96 15.01 3.15 27.22
CA GLU A 96 15.28 3.90 28.46
C GLU A 96 14.70 5.31 28.40
N VAL A 97 14.99 6.05 27.32
CA VAL A 97 14.49 7.41 27.12
C VAL A 97 12.96 7.45 27.03
N ALA A 98 12.34 6.47 26.35
CA ALA A 98 10.89 6.36 26.30
C ALA A 98 10.26 6.17 27.69
N LYS A 99 10.92 5.43 28.58
CA LYS A 99 10.48 5.29 29.98
C LYS A 99 10.71 6.55 30.78
N GLU A 100 11.83 7.23 30.57
CA GLU A 100 12.18 8.48 31.26
C GLU A 100 11.16 9.59 31.00
N ILE A 101 10.75 9.76 29.74
CA ILE A 101 9.67 10.72 29.40
C ILE A 101 8.27 10.18 29.77
N SER A 102 8.15 8.94 30.24
CA SER A 102 6.87 8.24 30.46
C SER A 102 5.99 8.25 29.21
N ALA A 103 6.57 7.88 28.07
CA ALA A 103 5.93 7.94 26.76
C ALA A 103 4.59 7.18 26.72
N ASP A 104 4.48 6.06 27.42
CA ASP A 104 3.25 5.28 27.54
C ASP A 104 2.13 6.09 28.21
N VAL A 105 2.44 6.80 29.29
CA VAL A 105 1.50 7.66 30.01
C VAL A 105 1.06 8.83 29.15
N ILE A 106 2.00 9.51 28.49
CA ILE A 106 1.70 10.64 27.60
C ILE A 106 0.80 10.17 26.46
N LEU A 107 1.18 9.08 25.79
CA LEU A 107 0.40 8.53 24.69
C LEU A 107 -0.99 8.09 25.15
N ASN A 108 -1.14 7.53 26.35
CA ASN A 108 -2.45 7.17 26.90
C ASN A 108 -3.40 8.36 27.03
N LYS A 109 -2.90 9.54 27.44
CA LYS A 109 -3.74 10.75 27.56
C LYS A 109 -4.30 11.21 26.21
N CYS A 110 -3.49 11.13 25.14
CA CYS A 110 -3.85 11.64 23.82
C CYS A 110 -4.22 10.55 22.80
N TRP A 111 -4.30 9.29 23.23
CA TRP A 111 -4.47 8.14 22.33
C TRP A 111 -5.73 8.21 21.48
N SER A 112 -6.84 8.69 22.05
CA SER A 112 -8.10 8.83 21.30
C SER A 112 -7.93 9.72 20.07
N LYS A 113 -7.16 10.81 20.18
CA LYS A 113 -6.86 11.72 19.07
C LYS A 113 -5.89 11.08 18.06
N ILE A 114 -4.83 10.44 18.56
CA ILE A 114 -3.83 9.77 17.70
C ILE A 114 -4.48 8.63 16.91
N SER A 115 -5.21 7.74 17.58
CA SER A 115 -5.88 6.60 16.93
C SER A 115 -6.95 7.05 15.93
N ALA A 116 -7.70 8.12 16.22
CA ALA A 116 -8.61 8.74 15.26
C ALA A 116 -7.85 9.28 14.04
N LYS A 117 -6.70 9.93 14.25
CA LYS A 117 -5.87 10.43 13.16
C LYS A 117 -5.30 9.30 12.29
N ILE A 118 -4.87 8.20 12.90
CA ILE A 118 -4.40 7.02 12.17
C ILE A 118 -5.53 6.46 11.29
N LYS A 119 -6.74 6.31 11.84
CA LYS A 119 -7.91 5.84 11.08
C LYS A 119 -8.25 6.78 9.93
N GLU A 120 -8.31 8.08 10.19
CA GLU A 120 -8.57 9.11 9.17
C GLU A 120 -7.56 9.04 8.02
N GLU A 121 -6.27 8.87 8.31
CA GLU A 121 -5.24 8.77 7.28
C GLU A 121 -5.25 7.41 6.57
N LEU A 122 -5.64 6.33 7.24
CA LEU A 122 -5.83 5.02 6.63
C LEU A 122 -7.04 5.01 5.68
N ASP A 123 -8.16 5.63 6.06
CA ASP A 123 -9.36 5.70 5.23
C ASP A 123 -9.13 6.46 3.91
N LYS A 124 -8.14 7.38 3.89
CA LYS A 124 -7.68 8.08 2.67
C LYS A 124 -6.77 7.22 1.79
N ARG A 125 -6.27 6.09 2.31
CA ARG A 125 -5.36 5.19 1.62
C ARG A 125 -6.16 4.00 1.07
N GLN A 126 -5.75 3.53 -0.10
CA GLN A 126 -6.31 2.28 -0.63
C GLN A 126 -5.65 1.05 -0.01
N ASP A 127 -4.43 1.21 0.51
CA ASP A 127 -3.60 0.17 1.10
C ASP A 127 -3.60 0.23 2.65
N HIS A 128 -3.91 -0.89 3.31
CA HIS A 128 -3.98 -1.00 4.77
C HIS A 128 -2.89 -1.94 5.35
N ASN A 129 -1.75 -2.03 4.67
CA ASN A 129 -0.69 -2.96 5.06
C ASN A 129 0.15 -2.38 6.24
N PRO A 130 0.94 -3.21 6.94
CA PRO A 130 1.75 -2.75 8.09
C PRO A 130 2.76 -1.64 7.77
N TYR A 131 3.26 -1.56 6.52
CA TYR A 131 4.13 -0.46 6.10
C TYR A 131 3.38 0.86 6.03
N THR A 132 2.17 0.87 5.46
CA THR A 132 1.31 2.07 5.41
C THR A 132 1.01 2.59 6.81
N VAL A 133 0.68 1.68 7.73
CA VAL A 133 0.45 2.03 9.15
C VAL A 133 1.72 2.63 9.76
N GLN A 134 2.89 2.04 9.48
CA GLN A 134 4.17 2.57 9.96
C GLN A 134 4.44 3.98 9.42
N GLU A 135 4.26 4.23 8.12
CA GLU A 135 4.41 5.57 7.53
C GLU A 135 3.54 6.60 8.24
N ILE A 136 2.26 6.28 8.46
CA ILE A 136 1.31 7.16 9.13
C ILE A 136 1.75 7.42 10.58
N CYS A 137 2.12 6.38 11.32
CA CYS A 137 2.56 6.51 12.71
C CYS A 137 3.82 7.38 12.83
N PHE A 138 4.74 7.28 11.87
CA PHE A 138 5.98 8.08 11.86
C PHE A 138 5.72 9.54 11.47
N ALA A 139 4.79 9.80 10.53
CA ALA A 139 4.34 11.16 10.23
C ALA A 139 3.64 11.82 11.42
N ILE A 140 2.82 11.07 12.15
CA ILE A 140 2.24 11.53 13.43
C ILE A 140 3.35 11.75 14.46
N GLY A 141 4.35 10.85 14.50
CA GLY A 141 5.54 10.97 15.32
C GLY A 141 6.29 12.28 15.11
N GLN A 142 6.40 12.80 13.88
CA GLN A 142 7.02 14.11 13.60
C GLN A 142 6.18 15.31 14.04
N SER A 143 4.88 15.10 14.23
CA SER A 143 3.93 16.14 14.63
C SER A 143 3.38 15.91 16.04
N TYR A 144 4.11 15.13 16.86
CA TYR A 144 3.69 14.73 18.22
C TYR A 144 3.42 15.93 19.13
N SER A 145 4.13 17.04 18.92
CA SER A 145 3.95 18.29 19.65
C SER A 145 2.54 18.87 19.54
N ASN A 146 1.77 18.51 18.50
CA ASN A 146 0.38 18.94 18.34
C ASN A 146 -0.59 18.18 19.25
N PHE A 147 -0.16 17.05 19.80
CA PHE A 147 -0.97 16.17 20.65
C PHE A 147 -0.62 16.29 22.13
N PHE A 148 0.60 16.71 22.45
CA PHE A 148 1.12 16.75 23.80
C PHE A 148 0.74 18.08 24.46
N ASP A 149 0.43 18.04 25.76
CA ASP A 149 0.25 19.25 26.54
C ASP A 149 1.61 19.91 26.84
N LYS A 150 1.57 21.10 27.44
CA LYS A 150 2.79 21.87 27.74
C LYS A 150 3.72 21.11 28.68
N ASP A 151 3.18 20.47 29.72
CA ASP A 151 3.97 19.77 30.73
C ASP A 151 4.66 18.54 30.14
N ASP A 152 3.95 17.80 29.28
CA ASP A 152 4.50 16.65 28.57
C ASP A 152 5.56 17.08 27.54
N MET A 153 5.37 18.21 26.85
CA MET A 153 6.39 18.79 25.98
C MET A 153 7.63 19.25 26.76
N ASP A 154 7.46 19.81 27.96
CA ASP A 154 8.58 20.28 28.78
C ASP A 154 9.41 19.11 29.32
N LYS A 155 8.79 17.94 29.59
CA LYS A 155 9.53 16.69 29.87
C LYS A 155 10.38 16.26 28.69
N VAL A 156 9.81 16.20 27.48
CA VAL A 156 10.55 15.80 26.28
C VAL A 156 11.74 16.73 26.04
N LYS A 157 11.55 18.05 26.16
CA LYS A 157 12.64 19.03 26.03
C LYS A 157 13.71 18.87 27.10
N THR A 158 13.31 18.61 28.34
CA THR A 158 14.24 18.42 29.45
C THR A 158 15.12 17.19 29.20
N VAL A 159 14.52 16.07 28.81
CA VAL A 159 15.27 14.84 28.50
C VAL A 159 16.13 15.04 27.25
N ALA A 160 15.62 15.72 26.21
CA ALA A 160 16.42 16.05 25.02
C ALA A 160 17.68 16.85 25.35
N TYR A 161 17.54 17.85 26.24
CA TYR A 161 18.66 18.65 26.72
C TYR A 161 19.67 17.81 27.51
N HIS A 162 19.20 16.92 28.40
CA HIS A 162 20.08 16.03 29.17
C HIS A 162 20.82 15.02 28.30
N GLU A 163 20.15 14.48 27.29
CA GLU A 163 20.72 13.53 26.33
C GLU A 163 21.61 14.21 25.28
N GLY A 164 21.59 15.54 25.19
CA GLY A 164 22.37 16.30 24.22
C GLY A 164 21.91 16.05 22.77
N VAL A 165 20.62 15.81 22.58
CA VAL A 165 20.03 15.50 21.27
C VAL A 165 19.01 16.55 20.85
N ASP A 166 18.81 16.68 19.54
CA ASP A 166 17.74 17.51 18.99
C ASP A 166 16.36 16.86 19.20
N LEU A 167 15.30 17.68 19.27
CA LEU A 167 13.93 17.20 19.43
C LEU A 167 13.48 16.27 18.30
N SER A 168 14.03 16.43 17.09
CA SER A 168 13.76 15.52 15.97
C SER A 168 14.17 14.07 16.27
N ALA A 169 15.12 13.83 17.18
CA ALA A 169 15.46 12.47 17.61
C ALA A 169 14.24 11.75 18.24
N PHE A 170 13.35 12.50 18.89
CA PHE A 170 12.14 11.99 19.52
C PHE A 170 11.02 11.69 18.51
N ASP A 171 11.04 12.29 17.31
CA ASP A 171 10.02 12.03 16.28
C ASP A 171 9.89 10.53 15.98
N LEU A 172 11.04 9.89 15.78
CA LEU A 172 11.12 8.46 15.52
C LEU A 172 10.80 7.63 16.76
N LEU A 173 11.24 8.07 17.95
CA LEU A 173 10.94 7.39 19.22
C LEU A 173 9.43 7.34 19.47
N ILE A 174 8.76 8.49 19.35
CA ILE A 174 7.33 8.61 19.52
C ILE A 174 6.59 7.88 18.40
N GLY A 175 7.02 8.01 17.14
CA GLY A 175 6.44 7.30 16.01
C GLY A 175 6.48 5.77 16.17
N ILE A 176 7.60 5.21 16.65
CA ILE A 176 7.71 3.78 16.97
C ILE A 176 6.78 3.40 18.12
N SER A 177 6.69 4.23 19.16
CA SER A 177 5.83 3.97 20.31
C SER A 177 4.34 3.95 19.93
N ILE A 178 3.91 4.90 19.08
CA ILE A 178 2.56 4.95 18.50
C ILE A 178 2.28 3.69 17.68
N ARG A 179 3.19 3.33 16.77
CA ARG A 179 3.04 2.16 15.90
C ARG A 179 2.90 0.87 16.72
N ASN A 180 3.79 0.65 17.69
CA ASN A 180 3.77 -0.56 18.51
C ASN A 180 2.43 -0.71 19.21
N ARG A 181 1.94 0.36 19.85
CA ARG A 181 0.62 0.33 20.49
C ARG A 181 -0.51 0.05 19.50
N TYR A 182 -0.50 0.70 18.34
CA TYR A 182 -1.52 0.46 17.32
C TYR A 182 -1.51 -1.01 16.85
N PHE A 183 -0.33 -1.58 16.63
CA PHE A 183 -0.18 -2.98 16.26
C PHE A 183 -0.68 -3.93 17.36
N ASP A 184 -0.38 -3.64 18.61
CA ASP A 184 -0.86 -4.43 19.75
C ASP A 184 -2.40 -4.39 19.85
N GLU A 185 -3.02 -3.20 19.74
CA GLU A 185 -4.49 -3.05 19.80
C GLU A 185 -5.22 -3.72 18.62
N ASN A 186 -4.57 -3.81 17.45
CA ASN A 186 -5.16 -4.38 16.23
C ASN A 186 -4.66 -5.80 15.91
N ASN A 187 -3.92 -6.44 16.84
CA ASN A 187 -3.33 -7.77 16.65
C ASN A 187 -2.48 -7.93 15.37
N ILE A 188 -1.78 -6.86 14.97
CA ILE A 188 -0.92 -6.86 13.77
C ILE A 188 0.44 -7.43 14.16
N ASN A 189 0.68 -8.71 13.83
CA ASN A 189 1.96 -9.35 14.12
C ASN A 189 3.02 -8.99 13.07
N VAL A 190 3.91 -8.07 13.42
CA VAL A 190 5.03 -7.60 12.57
C VAL A 190 5.99 -8.74 12.18
N LYS A 191 6.02 -9.84 12.95
CA LYS A 191 6.86 -11.01 12.62
C LYS A 191 6.32 -11.85 11.45
N ASN A 192 5.09 -11.62 11.00
CA ASN A 192 4.50 -12.34 9.87
C ASN A 192 4.75 -11.65 8.51
N VAL A 193 5.29 -10.43 8.48
CA VAL A 193 5.49 -9.65 7.24
C VAL A 193 6.68 -10.18 6.42
N ASP A 194 7.56 -10.97 7.04
CA ASP A 194 8.81 -11.47 6.44
C ASP A 194 8.68 -12.87 5.78
N LYS A 195 7.49 -13.48 5.79
CA LYS A 195 7.30 -14.83 5.20
C LYS A 195 7.14 -14.83 3.66
N HIS A 196 7.06 -13.65 3.05
CA HIS A 196 6.83 -13.50 1.61
C HIS A 196 7.92 -12.69 0.89
N ASP A 197 9.07 -12.44 1.52
CA ASP A 197 10.22 -11.85 0.83
C ASP A 197 10.76 -12.83 -0.23
N PRO A 198 10.69 -12.50 -1.54
CA PRO A 198 11.22 -13.35 -2.60
C PRO A 198 12.76 -13.47 -2.59
N ALA A 199 13.47 -12.70 -1.76
CA ALA A 199 14.93 -12.81 -1.58
C ALA A 199 15.37 -14.03 -0.72
N HIS A 200 14.42 -14.83 -0.23
CA HIS A 200 14.69 -16.03 0.58
C HIS A 200 14.19 -17.35 -0.07
N LYS A 201 14.18 -17.42 -1.41
CA LYS A 201 14.09 -18.69 -2.14
C LYS A 201 15.39 -19.06 -2.84
#